data_AF-A0A068UHK3-F1
#
_entry.id   AF-A0A068UHK3-F1
#
_cell.length_a   1.000
_cell.length_b   1.000
_cell.length_c   1.000
_cell.angle_alpha   90.00
_cell.angle_beta   90.00
_cell.angle_gamma   90.00
#
_symmetry.space_group_name_H-M   'P 1'
#
loop_
_entity.id
_entity.type
_entity.pdbx_description
1 polymer ?
#
loop_
_entity_poly.entity_id
_entity_poly.type
_entity_poly.pdbx_seq_one_letter_code
_entity_poly.pdbx_strand_id
1 'polypeptide(L)'
;MEEGTLSAPTRLQQLRHTYSFVAEEDVVELPNDVQVLVKYLLNVGETEPKISVASIVGMGGIGKTTLARKVYHHETLKHYFEGFAWVCVSQQWQPKDLLQRILVKLISEQSNQIMTSKEDTLARLLQQHLQNRRCLIVLDDIWSTEAWDCLKDAIPVSEHGTKILLTTRNRDVAAHVDPNGYHHQLHFLTEEESWELLRKKSLWESNAAGKMFPLYSH
;
A
#
# COMPACT_ATOMS: atom_id res chain seq x y z
N MET A 1 -32.30 0.09 -22.64
CA MET A 1 -30.97 0.72 -22.57
C MET A 1 -30.86 1.25 -21.16
N GLU A 2 -30.12 0.55 -20.31
CA GLU A 2 -30.11 0.78 -18.87
C GLU A 2 -28.80 1.50 -18.52
N GLU A 3 -28.89 2.78 -18.17
CA GLU A 3 -27.76 3.54 -17.63
C GLU A 3 -27.46 3.01 -16.22
N GLY A 4 -26.48 2.10 -16.14
CA GLY A 4 -25.98 1.56 -14.89
C GLY A 4 -25.36 2.66 -14.02
N THR A 5 -26.12 3.16 -13.06
CA THR A 5 -25.62 4.07 -12.03
C THR A 5 -24.75 3.28 -11.06
N LEU A 6 -23.42 3.37 -11.20
CA LEU A 6 -22.49 2.76 -10.25
C LEU A 6 -22.62 3.39 -8.86
N SER A 7 -22.67 2.54 -7.82
CA SER A 7 -22.72 2.96 -6.43
C SER A 7 -21.47 3.76 -6.01
N ALA A 8 -21.64 4.71 -5.09
CA ALA A 8 -20.56 5.60 -4.61
C ALA A 8 -19.29 4.88 -4.10
N PRO A 9 -19.36 3.71 -3.41
CA PRO A 9 -18.17 2.94 -3.02
C PRO A 9 -17.34 2.48 -4.22
N THR A 10 -18.00 2.05 -5.29
CA THR A 10 -17.34 1.56 -6.51
C THR A 10 -16.67 2.71 -7.29
N ARG A 11 -17.30 3.90 -7.30
CA ARG A 11 -16.68 5.11 -7.87
C ARG A 11 -15.42 5.52 -7.13
N LEU A 12 -15.41 5.49 -5.80
CA LEU A 12 -14.21 5.81 -5.00
C LEU A 12 -13.09 4.80 -5.21
N GLN A 13 -13.40 3.51 -5.35
CA GLN A 13 -12.41 2.48 -5.68
C GLN A 13 -11.82 2.67 -7.08
N GLN A 14 -12.65 2.99 -8.08
CA GLN A 14 -12.17 3.29 -9.44
C GLN A 14 -11.32 4.56 -9.47
N LEU A 15 -11.71 5.62 -8.74
CA LEU A 15 -10.91 6.84 -8.62
C LEU A 15 -9.54 6.56 -7.99
N ARG A 16 -9.48 5.72 -6.94
CA ARG A 16 -8.20 5.30 -6.33
C ARG A 16 -7.31 4.52 -7.31
N HIS A 17 -7.90 3.76 -8.23
CA HIS A 17 -7.17 3.04 -9.27
C HIS A 17 -6.63 4.00 -10.35
N THR A 18 -7.46 4.91 -10.86
CA THR A 18 -7.09 5.83 -11.95
C THR A 18 -6.11 6.92 -11.50
N TYR A 19 -6.22 7.41 -10.25
CA TYR A 19 -5.28 8.39 -9.67
C TYR A 19 -4.06 7.74 -9.00
N SER A 20 -3.85 6.43 -9.16
CA SER A 20 -2.63 5.76 -8.69
C SER A 20 -1.36 6.27 -9.39
N PHE A 21 -1.50 6.90 -10.56
CA PHE A 21 -0.40 7.46 -11.35
C PHE A 21 -0.01 8.90 -10.97
N VAL A 22 -0.84 9.60 -10.19
CA VAL A 22 -0.52 10.96 -9.72
C VAL A 22 0.26 10.81 -8.41
N ALA A 23 1.53 11.19 -8.45
CA ALA A 23 2.33 11.41 -7.26
C ALA A 23 1.67 12.52 -6.43
N GLU A 24 0.84 12.15 -5.47
CA GLU A 24 0.40 13.08 -4.42
C GLU A 24 1.57 13.25 -3.45
N GLU A 25 2.48 14.18 -3.75
CA GLU A 25 3.62 14.50 -2.89
C GLU A 25 3.20 15.22 -1.59
N ASP A 26 2.03 15.86 -1.54
CA ASP A 26 1.68 16.72 -0.39
C ASP A 26 0.57 16.16 0.50
N VAL A 27 0.99 15.34 1.46
CA VAL A 27 0.41 15.26 2.81
C VAL A 27 1.36 15.96 3.77
N VAL A 28 0.89 16.57 4.86
CA VAL A 28 1.77 17.09 5.92
C VAL A 28 2.81 16.02 6.17
N GLU A 29 4.09 16.36 6.01
CA GLU A 29 5.12 15.47 6.48
C GLU A 29 4.84 15.34 7.98
N LEU A 30 4.34 14.18 8.42
CA LEU A 30 4.73 13.68 9.72
C LEU A 30 6.08 13.02 9.45
N PRO A 31 7.20 13.78 9.36
CA PRO A 31 8.49 13.21 9.00
C PRO A 31 8.89 12.10 9.96
N ASN A 32 8.36 12.10 11.19
CA ASN A 32 8.60 11.05 12.17
C ASN A 32 7.96 9.72 11.77
N ASP A 33 6.70 9.70 11.31
CA ASP A 33 5.97 8.44 11.05
C ASP A 33 6.54 7.66 9.87
N VAL A 34 6.87 8.37 8.79
CA VAL A 34 7.51 7.76 7.62
C VAL A 34 8.84 7.14 8.04
N GLN A 35 9.68 7.90 8.77
CA GLN A 35 10.99 7.43 9.18
C GLN A 35 10.92 6.25 10.15
N VAL A 36 9.96 6.26 11.08
CA VAL A 36 9.73 5.14 12.00
C VAL A 36 9.33 3.88 11.24
N LEU A 37 8.39 3.98 10.30
CA LEU A 37 7.98 2.84 9.47
C LEU A 37 9.11 2.35 8.58
N VAL A 38 9.86 3.25 7.95
CA VAL A 38 11.04 2.91 7.14
C VAL A 38 12.07 2.17 7.98
N LYS A 39 12.40 2.69 9.17
CA LYS A 39 13.34 2.03 10.08
C LYS A 39 12.86 0.63 10.49
N TYR A 40 11.59 0.49 10.83
CA TYR A 40 11.02 -0.82 11.16
C TYR A 40 11.11 -1.82 9.99
N LEU A 41 10.78 -1.38 8.77
CA LEU A 41 10.87 -2.21 7.56
C LEU A 41 12.32 -2.55 7.18
N LEU A 42 13.28 -1.70 7.54
CA LEU A 42 14.71 -1.94 7.35
C LEU A 42 15.38 -2.69 8.50
N ASN A 43 14.68 -2.94 9.62
CA ASN A 43 15.29 -3.65 10.74
C ASN A 43 15.63 -5.09 10.31
N VAL A 44 16.93 -5.30 10.08
CA VAL A 44 17.63 -6.56 9.86
C VAL A 44 18.32 -6.90 11.18
N GLY A 45 17.89 -7.94 11.89
CA GLY A 45 18.65 -8.41 13.06
C GLY A 45 17.89 -8.99 14.25
N GLU A 46 16.57 -9.20 14.20
CA GLU A 46 15.98 -10.10 15.19
C GLU A 46 16.34 -11.54 14.83
N THR A 47 16.84 -12.27 15.82
CA THR A 47 17.56 -13.56 15.75
C THR A 47 16.73 -14.75 15.26
N GLU A 48 15.50 -14.52 14.82
CA GLU A 48 14.62 -15.57 14.29
C GLU A 48 13.99 -15.10 12.98
N PRO A 49 14.11 -15.88 11.89
CA PRO A 49 13.42 -15.57 10.66
C PRO A 49 11.91 -15.65 10.92
N LYS A 50 11.24 -14.51 10.78
CA LYS A 50 9.78 -14.37 10.87
C LYS A 50 9.28 -13.43 9.79
N ILE A 51 8.05 -13.63 9.34
CA ILE A 51 7.35 -12.64 8.52
C ILE A 51 7.21 -11.38 9.37
N SER A 52 7.74 -10.26 8.90
CA SER A 52 7.69 -8.99 9.63
C SER A 52 6.64 -8.10 8.99
N VAL A 53 5.58 -7.84 9.75
CA VAL A 53 4.46 -7.03 9.32
C VAL A 53 4.45 -5.70 10.06
N ALA A 54 4.21 -4.62 9.31
CA ALA A 54 3.86 -3.31 9.83
C ALA A 54 2.43 -2.99 9.43
N SER A 55 1.62 -2.53 10.37
CA SER A 55 0.22 -2.15 10.15
C SER A 55 0.02 -0.68 10.39
N ILE A 56 -0.58 0.04 9.44
CA ILE A 56 -1.05 1.41 9.63
C ILE A 56 -2.56 1.36 9.89
N VAL A 57 -2.98 1.79 11.07
CA VAL A 57 -4.36 1.64 11.56
C VAL A 57 -4.97 2.99 11.88
N GLY A 58 -6.23 3.19 11.50
CA GLY A 58 -6.93 4.45 11.73
C GLY A 58 -8.24 4.58 10.96
N MET A 59 -9.04 5.59 11.29
CA MET A 59 -10.37 5.79 10.70
C MET A 59 -10.34 6.05 9.18
N GLY A 60 -11.51 6.02 8.53
CA GLY A 60 -11.64 6.40 7.12
C GLY A 60 -11.21 7.86 6.92
N GLY A 61 -10.52 8.15 5.81
CA GLY A 61 -10.12 9.52 5.46
C GLY A 61 -8.89 10.07 6.21
N ILE A 62 -8.37 9.35 7.22
CA ILE A 62 -7.27 9.84 8.07
C ILE A 62 -5.87 9.83 7.42
N GLY A 63 -5.76 9.41 6.15
CA GLY A 63 -4.47 9.43 5.43
C GLY A 63 -3.60 8.16 5.50
N LYS A 64 -4.12 7.01 5.98
CA LYS A 64 -3.37 5.72 6.03
C LYS A 64 -2.68 5.35 4.70
N THR A 65 -3.47 5.34 3.62
CA THR A 65 -2.99 5.04 2.28
C THR A 65 -1.91 6.03 1.86
N THR A 66 -2.02 7.30 2.24
CA THR A 66 -1.02 8.29 1.88
C THR A 66 0.28 8.11 2.65
N LEU A 67 0.22 7.80 3.95
CA LEU A 67 1.42 7.45 4.72
C LEU A 67 2.10 6.20 4.12
N ALA A 68 1.33 5.16 3.82
CA ALA A 68 1.85 3.97 3.15
C ALA A 68 2.50 4.30 1.80
N ARG A 69 1.92 5.21 1.01
CA ARG A 69 2.48 5.65 -0.28
C ARG A 69 3.82 6.34 -0.10
N LYS A 70 3.95 7.22 0.88
CA LYS A 70 5.23 7.88 1.20
C LYS A 70 6.30 6.86 1.59
N VAL A 71 5.95 5.88 2.43
CA VAL A 71 6.87 4.80 2.82
C VAL A 71 7.28 3.95 1.62
N TYR A 72 6.33 3.52 0.79
CA TYR A 72 6.59 2.66 -0.38
C TYR A 72 7.49 3.31 -1.44
N HIS A 73 7.44 4.64 -1.58
CA HIS A 73 8.29 5.41 -2.49
C HIS A 73 9.57 5.94 -1.82
N HIS A 74 9.82 5.60 -0.55
CA HIS A 74 11.00 6.08 0.16
C HIS A 74 12.29 5.51 -0.46
N GLU A 75 13.21 6.39 -0.84
CA GLU A 75 14.44 6.06 -1.56
C GLU A 75 15.26 4.96 -0.88
N THR A 76 15.44 5.02 0.44
CA THR A 76 16.18 3.98 1.17
C THR A 76 15.57 2.59 1.01
N LEU A 77 14.23 2.48 0.97
CA LEU A 77 13.58 1.19 0.74
C LEU A 77 13.80 0.73 -0.70
N LYS A 78 13.73 1.65 -1.68
CA LYS A 78 13.98 1.35 -3.11
C LYS A 78 15.37 0.78 -3.37
N HIS A 79 16.37 1.24 -2.63
CA HIS A 79 17.73 0.71 -2.72
C HIS A 79 17.91 -0.63 -1.98
N TYR A 80 17.07 -0.89 -0.97
CA TYR A 80 17.18 -2.08 -0.13
C TYR A 80 16.41 -3.29 -0.68
N PHE A 81 15.18 -3.10 -1.14
CA PHE A 81 14.34 -4.19 -1.65
C PHE A 81 14.52 -4.37 -3.17
N GLU A 82 14.46 -5.63 -3.60
CA GLU A 82 14.57 -6.05 -5.00
C GLU A 82 13.21 -6.19 -5.68
N GLY A 83 12.15 -6.41 -4.90
CA GLY A 83 10.78 -6.55 -5.39
C GLY A 83 9.80 -5.67 -4.64
N PHE A 84 8.84 -5.09 -5.36
CA PHE A 84 7.79 -4.25 -4.79
C PHE A 84 6.43 -4.64 -5.36
N ALA A 85 5.46 -4.82 -4.49
CA ALA A 85 4.07 -5.00 -4.89
C ALA A 85 3.18 -4.10 -4.04
N TRP A 86 2.33 -3.31 -4.70
CA TRP A 86 1.24 -2.60 -4.03
C TRP A 86 -0.08 -3.13 -4.56
N VAL A 87 -0.91 -3.65 -3.66
CA VAL A 87 -2.24 -4.16 -3.99
C VAL A 87 -3.27 -3.61 -3.02
N CYS A 88 -4.34 -3.03 -3.54
CA CYS A 88 -5.50 -2.63 -2.76
C CYS A 88 -6.49 -3.79 -2.67
N VAL A 89 -6.87 -4.19 -1.46
CA VAL A 89 -7.77 -5.32 -1.20
C VAL A 89 -9.21 -4.79 -1.19
N SER A 90 -10.01 -5.20 -2.19
CA SER A 90 -11.43 -4.86 -2.22
C SER A 90 -12.18 -5.60 -1.11
N GLN A 91 -13.36 -5.09 -0.73
CA GLN A 91 -14.24 -5.84 0.19
C GLN A 91 -14.69 -7.18 -0.41
N GLN A 92 -14.94 -7.20 -1.72
CA GLN A 92 -15.23 -8.39 -2.49
C GLN A 92 -13.94 -8.90 -3.15
N TRP A 93 -12.98 -9.31 -2.32
CA TRP A 93 -11.73 -9.89 -2.83
C TRP A 93 -11.91 -11.37 -3.12
N GLN A 94 -11.03 -11.92 -3.96
CA GLN A 94 -10.94 -13.36 -4.23
C GLN A 94 -9.48 -13.80 -4.08
N PRO A 95 -9.20 -14.94 -3.43
CA PRO A 95 -7.86 -15.48 -3.25
C PRO A 95 -6.99 -15.47 -4.50
N LYS A 96 -7.51 -16.07 -5.59
CA LYS A 96 -6.84 -16.10 -6.88
C LYS A 96 -6.48 -14.71 -7.42
N ASP A 97 -7.43 -13.78 -7.41
CA ASP A 97 -7.21 -12.40 -7.93
C ASP A 97 -6.13 -11.68 -7.12
N LEU A 98 -6.16 -11.81 -5.79
CA LEU A 98 -5.17 -11.21 -4.91
C LEU A 98 -3.76 -11.71 -5.21
N LEU A 99 -3.58 -13.03 -5.34
CA LEU A 99 -2.30 -13.63 -5.71
C LEU A 99 -1.82 -13.18 -7.09
N GLN A 100 -2.72 -13.14 -8.08
CA GLN A 100 -2.40 -12.66 -9.43
C GLN A 100 -1.92 -11.21 -9.41
N ARG A 101 -2.61 -10.33 -8.68
CA ARG A 101 -2.28 -8.90 -8.59
C ARG A 101 -0.94 -8.68 -7.90
N ILE A 102 -0.60 -9.46 -6.87
CA ILE A 102 0.72 -9.41 -6.24
C ILE A 102 1.79 -9.87 -7.24
N LEU A 103 1.61 -11.05 -7.85
CA LEU A 103 2.59 -11.64 -8.77
C LEU A 103 2.85 -10.77 -10.00
N VAL A 104 1.80 -10.20 -10.61
CA VAL A 104 1.97 -9.29 -11.76
C VAL A 104 2.82 -8.06 -11.41
N LYS A 105 2.81 -7.61 -10.15
CA LYS A 105 3.69 -6.52 -9.70
C LYS A 105 5.13 -6.96 -9.47
N LEU A 106 5.35 -8.22 -9.08
CA LEU A 106 6.68 -8.77 -8.79
C LEU A 106 7.40 -9.31 -10.04
N ILE A 107 6.65 -9.89 -10.98
CA ILE A 107 7.15 -10.58 -12.19
C ILE A 107 6.26 -10.28 -13.41
N SER A 108 6.21 -9.01 -13.77
CA SER A 108 5.35 -8.50 -14.84
C SER A 108 5.51 -9.21 -16.20
N GLU A 109 6.71 -9.71 -16.48
CA GLU A 109 7.08 -10.46 -17.68
C GLU A 109 6.35 -11.80 -17.81
N GLN A 110 5.84 -12.36 -16.70
CA GLN A 110 5.08 -13.61 -16.67
C GLN A 110 3.56 -13.41 -16.60
N SER A 111 3.07 -12.18 -16.82
CA SER A 111 1.66 -11.80 -16.64
C SER A 111 0.68 -12.74 -17.34
N ASN A 112 0.92 -13.12 -18.60
CA ASN A 112 0.04 -14.03 -19.35
C ASN A 112 -0.11 -15.41 -18.67
N GLN A 113 0.99 -15.96 -18.14
CA GLN A 113 0.99 -17.23 -17.43
C GLN A 113 0.27 -17.09 -16.08
N ILE A 114 0.51 -15.98 -15.37
CA ILE A 114 -0.14 -15.69 -14.08
C ILE A 114 -1.66 -15.60 -14.24
N MET A 115 -2.15 -14.91 -15.28
CA MET A 115 -3.59 -14.72 -15.49
C MET A 115 -4.35 -16.03 -15.78
N THR A 116 -3.66 -17.02 -16.36
CA THR A 116 -4.25 -18.32 -16.73
C THR A 116 -4.02 -19.42 -15.68
N SER A 117 -3.13 -19.19 -14.71
CA SER A 117 -2.76 -20.18 -13.70
C SER A 117 -3.87 -20.46 -12.68
N LYS A 118 -3.80 -21.64 -12.06
CA LYS A 118 -4.64 -22.02 -10.91
C LYS A 118 -4.07 -21.44 -9.63
N GLU A 119 -4.92 -21.31 -8.60
CA GLU A 119 -4.58 -20.70 -7.32
C GLU A 119 -3.39 -21.38 -6.62
N ASP A 120 -3.34 -22.71 -6.60
CA ASP A 120 -2.25 -23.49 -6.02
C ASP A 120 -0.91 -23.30 -6.76
N THR A 121 -0.97 -23.04 -8.06
CA THR A 121 0.21 -22.71 -8.87
C THR A 121 0.69 -21.30 -8.55
N LEU A 122 -0.24 -20.36 -8.40
CA LEU A 122 0.06 -18.97 -8.03
C LEU A 122 0.69 -18.88 -6.65
N ALA A 123 0.15 -19.58 -5.65
CA ALA A 123 0.70 -19.61 -4.29
C ALA A 123 2.15 -20.15 -4.29
N ARG A 124 2.41 -21.25 -5.01
CA ARG A 124 3.77 -21.82 -5.15
C ARG A 124 4.73 -20.88 -5.87
N LEU A 125 4.27 -20.22 -6.93
CA LEU A 125 5.07 -19.26 -7.68
C LEU A 125 5.44 -18.05 -6.81
N LEU A 126 4.50 -17.56 -6.00
CA LEU A 126 4.74 -16.48 -5.05
C LEU A 126 5.77 -16.91 -4.00
N GLN A 127 5.59 -18.08 -3.41
CA GLN A 127 6.53 -18.62 -2.42
C GLN A 127 7.95 -18.73 -2.98
N GLN A 128 8.10 -19.30 -4.18
CA GLN A 128 9.39 -19.43 -4.86
C GLN A 128 10.04 -18.07 -5.14
N HIS A 129 9.25 -17.08 -5.56
CA HIS A 129 9.77 -15.75 -5.83
C HIS A 129 10.26 -15.05 -4.56
N LEU A 130 9.54 -15.19 -3.44
CA LEU A 130 9.83 -14.52 -2.18
C LEU A 130 10.95 -15.19 -1.37
N GLN A 131 11.25 -16.47 -1.61
CA GLN A 131 12.16 -17.26 -0.77
C GLN A 131 13.58 -16.69 -0.68
N ASN A 132 14.10 -16.13 -1.79
CA ASN A 132 15.48 -15.64 -1.87
C ASN A 132 15.59 -14.17 -2.27
N ARG A 133 14.51 -13.38 -2.05
CA ARG A 133 14.46 -11.97 -2.46
C ARG A 133 13.95 -11.11 -1.32
N ARG A 134 14.55 -9.93 -1.19
CA ARG A 134 14.03 -8.87 -0.34
C ARG A 134 12.86 -8.21 -1.07
N CYS A 135 11.64 -8.52 -0.67
CA CYS A 135 10.44 -7.92 -1.24
C CYS A 135 9.69 -7.07 -0.20
N LEU A 136 9.14 -5.94 -0.64
CA LEU A 136 8.14 -5.17 0.11
C LEU A 136 6.76 -5.33 -0.55
N ILE A 137 5.83 -5.93 0.18
CA ILE A 137 4.44 -6.08 -0.26
C ILE A 137 3.55 -5.14 0.56
N VAL A 138 2.84 -4.25 -0.12
CA VAL A 138 1.84 -3.37 0.47
C VAL A 138 0.44 -3.93 0.20
N LEU A 139 -0.29 -4.20 1.27
CA LEU A 139 -1.69 -4.62 1.24
C LEU A 139 -2.57 -3.47 1.77
N ASP A 140 -3.11 -2.68 0.85
CA ASP A 140 -3.83 -1.44 1.17
C ASP A 140 -5.34 -1.69 1.35
N ASP A 141 -5.91 -1.10 2.40
CA ASP A 141 -7.33 -1.12 2.78
C ASP A 141 -7.87 -2.53 3.07
N ILE A 142 -7.18 -3.33 3.90
CA ILE A 142 -7.68 -4.65 4.35
C ILE A 142 -8.87 -4.47 5.30
N TRP A 143 -9.96 -5.19 5.01
CA TRP A 143 -11.22 -5.15 5.78
C TRP A 143 -11.39 -6.30 6.77
N SER A 144 -10.76 -7.45 6.51
CA SER A 144 -11.05 -8.68 7.24
C SER A 144 -9.82 -9.58 7.36
N THR A 145 -9.84 -10.50 8.32
CA THR A 145 -8.69 -11.38 8.64
C THR A 145 -8.49 -12.45 7.57
N GLU A 146 -9.54 -12.84 6.86
CA GLU A 146 -9.51 -13.92 5.86
C GLU A 146 -8.56 -13.60 4.70
N ALA A 147 -8.44 -12.32 4.32
CA ALA A 147 -7.51 -11.88 3.28
C ALA A 147 -6.05 -12.15 3.67
N TRP A 148 -5.74 -11.95 4.96
CA TRP A 148 -4.42 -12.28 5.51
C TRP A 148 -4.23 -13.79 5.63
N ASP A 149 -5.22 -14.50 6.17
CA ASP A 149 -5.15 -15.95 6.37
C ASP A 149 -4.95 -16.71 5.06
N CYS A 150 -5.48 -16.19 3.95
CA CYS A 150 -5.24 -16.74 2.62
C CYS A 150 -3.80 -16.51 2.11
N LEU A 151 -3.16 -15.41 2.49
CA LEU A 151 -1.83 -15.04 1.99
C LEU A 151 -0.69 -15.58 2.85
N LYS A 152 -0.88 -15.69 4.16
CA LYS A 152 0.20 -16.00 5.10
C LYS A 152 0.95 -17.30 4.76
N ASP A 153 0.24 -18.32 4.27
CA ASP A 153 0.84 -19.61 3.91
C ASP A 153 1.62 -19.55 2.59
N ALA A 154 1.33 -18.59 1.72
CA ALA A 154 2.05 -18.36 0.47
C ALA A 154 3.30 -17.47 0.65
N ILE A 155 3.47 -16.86 1.83
CA ILE A 155 4.60 -15.99 2.14
C ILE A 155 5.61 -16.82 2.98
N PRO A 156 6.78 -17.14 2.43
CA PRO A 156 7.75 -17.95 3.15
C PRO A 156 8.37 -17.16 4.29
N VAL A 157 8.62 -17.85 5.40
CA VAL A 157 9.56 -17.38 6.40
C VAL A 157 10.97 -17.46 5.80
N SER A 158 11.62 -16.32 5.58
CA SER A 158 12.95 -16.27 4.96
C SER A 158 13.91 -15.36 5.72
N GLU A 159 15.20 -15.73 5.72
CA GLU A 159 16.28 -14.90 6.29
C GLU A 159 16.45 -13.58 5.53
N HIS A 160 16.09 -13.57 4.25
CA HIS A 160 16.11 -12.39 3.38
C HIS A 160 14.85 -11.53 3.49
N GLY A 161 13.92 -11.87 4.39
CA GLY A 161 12.91 -10.99 4.97
C GLY A 161 11.98 -10.30 3.98
N THR A 162 10.99 -11.02 3.43
CA THR A 162 9.82 -10.35 2.86
C THR A 162 9.16 -9.51 3.94
N LYS A 163 8.98 -8.22 3.67
CA LYS A 163 8.30 -7.28 4.58
C LYS A 163 6.92 -6.97 4.05
N ILE A 164 5.97 -6.86 4.96
CA ILE A 164 4.58 -6.56 4.63
C ILE A 164 4.19 -5.27 5.32
N LEU A 165 3.65 -4.33 4.55
CA LEU A 165 3.02 -3.13 5.06
C LEU A 165 1.53 -3.20 4.74
N LEU A 166 0.68 -3.21 5.76
CA LEU A 166 -0.77 -3.20 5.55
C LEU A 166 -1.40 -1.90 6.04
N THR A 167 -2.49 -1.50 5.40
CA THR A 167 -3.35 -0.43 5.93
C THR A 167 -4.73 -1.02 6.24
N THR A 168 -5.28 -0.66 7.40
CA THR A 168 -6.62 -1.12 7.80
C THR A 168 -7.33 -0.11 8.67
N ARG A 169 -8.66 -0.16 8.68
CA ARG A 169 -9.48 0.59 9.66
C ARG A 169 -9.70 -0.19 10.95
N ASN A 170 -9.46 -1.49 10.92
CA ASN A 170 -9.80 -2.40 12.00
C ASN A 170 -8.53 -2.78 12.79
N ARG A 171 -8.49 -2.41 14.08
CA ARG A 171 -7.37 -2.76 14.97
C ARG A 171 -7.26 -4.27 15.17
N ASP A 172 -8.39 -4.98 15.17
CA ASP A 172 -8.43 -6.42 15.38
C ASP A 172 -7.81 -7.17 14.20
N VAL A 173 -7.98 -6.64 12.97
CA VAL A 173 -7.29 -7.18 11.79
C VAL A 173 -5.78 -7.03 11.92
N ALA A 174 -5.29 -5.87 12.36
CA ALA A 174 -3.86 -5.66 12.56
C ALA A 174 -3.30 -6.61 13.63
N ALA A 175 -3.99 -6.73 14.76
CA ALA A 175 -3.61 -7.63 15.85
C ALA A 175 -3.66 -9.11 15.45
N HIS A 176 -4.61 -9.52 14.60
CA HIS A 176 -4.68 -10.89 14.06
C HIS A 176 -3.52 -11.21 13.13
N VAL A 177 -3.13 -10.23 12.30
CA VAL A 177 -2.06 -10.41 11.31
C VAL A 177 -0.72 -10.69 11.97
N ASP A 178 -0.36 -9.87 12.97
CA ASP A 178 0.87 -10.04 13.74
C ASP A 178 0.67 -9.42 15.13
N PRO A 179 0.31 -10.21 16.15
CA PRO A 179 0.03 -9.69 17.50
C PRO A 179 1.22 -8.95 18.14
N ASN A 180 2.44 -9.28 17.72
CA ASN A 180 3.68 -8.65 18.20
C ASN A 180 4.28 -7.68 17.17
N GLY A 181 3.53 -7.42 16.09
CA GLY A 181 3.96 -6.57 15.00
C GLY A 181 3.88 -5.10 15.35
N TYR A 182 4.45 -4.27 14.48
CA TYR A 182 4.36 -2.82 14.65
C TYR A 182 3.01 -2.32 14.13
N HIS A 183 2.16 -1.86 15.05
CA HIS A 183 0.86 -1.28 14.74
C HIS A 183 0.90 0.24 14.90
N HIS A 184 1.18 0.93 13.80
CA HIS A 184 1.21 2.37 13.74
C HIS A 184 -0.21 2.95 13.71
N GLN A 185 -0.61 3.56 14.83
CA GLN A 185 -1.90 4.21 14.99
C GLN A 185 -1.85 5.65 14.48
N LEU A 186 -2.56 5.95 13.39
CA LEU A 186 -2.74 7.33 12.96
C LEU A 186 -3.67 8.07 13.92
N HIS A 187 -3.26 9.27 14.30
CA HIS A 187 -4.06 10.21 15.06
C HIS A 187 -4.73 11.25 14.13
N PHE A 188 -5.70 11.97 14.67
CA PHE A 188 -6.20 13.16 14.00
C PHE A 188 -5.12 14.24 13.99
N LEU A 189 -5.06 15.01 12.91
CA LEU A 189 -4.20 16.19 12.86
C LEU A 189 -4.63 17.18 13.95
N THR A 190 -3.65 17.81 14.57
CA THR A 190 -3.85 18.99 15.41
C THR A 190 -4.40 20.16 14.58
N GLU A 191 -4.87 21.22 15.24
CA GLU A 191 -5.36 22.41 14.54
C GLU A 191 -4.24 23.05 13.70
N GLU A 192 -3.03 23.09 14.25
CA GLU A 192 -1.83 23.61 13.59
C GLU A 192 -1.45 22.77 12.36
N GLU A 193 -1.39 21.44 12.49
CA GLU A 193 -1.11 20.55 11.36
C GLU A 193 -2.21 20.61 10.28
N SER A 194 -3.48 20.73 10.71
CA SER A 194 -4.62 20.88 9.81
C SER A 194 -4.53 22.18 9.02
N TRP A 195 -4.17 23.28 9.69
CA TRP A 195 -3.97 24.58 9.05
C TRP A 195 -2.79 24.58 8.09
N GLU A 196 -1.69 23.92 8.47
CA GLU A 196 -0.52 23.77 7.58
C GLU A 196 -0.87 22.96 6.33
N LEU A 197 -1.62 21.86 6.48
CA LEU A 197 -2.12 21.06 5.36
C LEU A 197 -2.96 21.92 4.40
N LEU A 198 -3.91 22.67 4.96
CA LEU A 198 -4.80 23.53 4.19
C LEU A 198 -4.01 24.59 3.42
N ARG A 199 -3.01 25.21 4.07
CA ARG A 199 -2.13 26.21 3.44
C ARG A 199 -1.34 25.62 2.27
N LYS A 200 -0.78 24.41 2.43
CA LYS A 200 -0.04 23.73 1.34
C LYS A 200 -0.94 23.45 0.14
N LYS A 201 -2.16 22.96 0.38
CA LYS A 201 -3.12 22.67 -0.69
C LYS A 201 -3.59 23.93 -1.43
N SER A 202 -3.87 25.02 -0.73
CA SER A 202 -4.38 26.26 -1.35
C SER A 202 -3.32 27.03 -2.16
N LEU A 203 -2.06 27.01 -1.71
CA LEU A 203 -0.94 27.62 -2.44
C LEU A 203 -0.62 26.87 -3.74
N TRP A 204 -0.81 25.55 -3.77
CA TRP A 204 -0.68 24.74 -4.98
C TRP A 204 -1.73 25.12 -6.04
N GLU A 205 -3.00 25.25 -5.66
CA GLU A 205 -4.08 25.63 -6.59
C GLU A 205 -3.83 27.01 -7.20
N SER A 206 -3.30 27.94 -6.42
CA SER A 206 -2.91 29.27 -6.89
C SER A 206 -1.76 29.23 -7.91
N ASN A 207 -0.77 28.36 -7.69
CA ASN A 207 0.38 28.18 -8.60
C ASN A 207 0.03 27.38 -9.87
N ALA A 208 -0.91 26.44 -9.78
CA ALA A 208 -1.42 25.69 -10.93
C ALA A 208 -2.30 26.58 -11.83
N ALA A 209 -3.11 27.47 -11.25
CA ALA A 209 -3.92 28.46 -11.98
C ALA A 209 -3.06 29.51 -12.71
N GLY A 210 -1.86 29.84 -12.20
CA GLY A 210 -0.93 30.78 -12.83
C GLY A 210 -0.22 30.28 -14.09
N LYS A 211 -0.40 29.00 -14.48
CA LYS A 211 0.24 28.40 -15.67
C LYS A 211 -0.69 28.23 -16.87
N MET A 212 -1.93 28.70 -16.81
CA MET A 212 -2.81 28.76 -18.00
C MET A 212 -2.78 30.16 -18.64
N PHE A 213 -2.35 30.17 -19.91
CA PHE A 213 -2.32 31.25 -20.93
C PHE A 213 -1.08 32.15 -21.01
N PRO A 214 -0.33 32.06 -22.12
CA PRO A 214 -0.13 33.19 -23.01
C PRO A 214 -1.22 33.15 -24.07
N LEU A 215 -2.13 34.12 -24.03
CA LEU A 215 -2.98 34.43 -25.18
C LEU A 215 -2.07 34.88 -26.33
N TYR A 216 -2.19 34.20 -27.46
CA TYR A 216 -1.65 34.66 -28.74
C TYR A 216 -2.08 36.11 -28.98
N SER A 217 -1.12 37.00 -29.19
CA SER A 217 -1.35 38.32 -29.77
C SER A 217 -0.72 38.33 -31.17
N HIS A 218 -1.52 38.79 -32.13
CA HIS A 218 -1.24 38.87 -33.57
C HIS A 218 -0.04 39.75 -33.91
#